data_AF-A0A3M1RW95-F1
#
_entry.id   AF-A0A3M1RW95-F1
#
_cell.length_a   1.000
_cell.length_b   1.000
_cell.length_c   1.000
_cell.angle_alpha   90.00
_cell.angle_beta   90.00
_cell.angle_gamma   90.00
#
_symmetry.space_group_name_H-M   'P 1'
#
loop_
_entity.id
_entity.type
_entity.pdbx_description
1 polymer ?
#
loop_
_entity_poly.entity_id
_entity_poly.type
_entity_poly.pdbx_seq_one_letter_code
_entity_poly.pdbx_strand_id
1 'polypeptide(L)'
;MSREGHMSSRSLWGGFCSGRFSWLLVVCAAVIGGEIVVGVAEAEDASSSLNSLSTETYVRLRDAVAYQVSMGRSLETACAQLRSARSLAPDWPEGPPEQLVAAMYRRLTVPPEVPRSHPRALALIGDRYHDPAYIRPALEAALKKAGVAVAFLYDVRQLQPKLLRHFDLLVVLRDGMLWPNPTEDDPYGDRVFWMTDEQEFTIAAFVWSGGALLALHNATALRRLDDGESLYTRTLGASYAGHGQPGEHYRVHVVTEHPVTHGVRDYPAVDERHWPKLHVDDATLLLQAVAGNKTSLHGFVRTFGAGRVCYLANGHNREILESEPMQTMIRNAAVWCLEEASPHRTASGGASVR
;
A
#
# COMPACT_ATOMS: atom_id res chain seq x y z
N MET A 1 47.31 49.06 20.94
CA MET A 1 48.72 49.24 20.55
C MET A 1 49.10 48.00 19.74
N SER A 2 49.02 48.11 18.41
CA SER A 2 50.17 48.27 17.50
C SER A 2 50.82 46.92 17.20
N ARG A 3 51.12 46.49 15.97
CA ARG A 3 50.94 46.96 14.59
C ARG A 3 51.48 45.81 13.70
N GLU A 4 50.86 45.62 12.54
CA GLU A 4 51.42 45.47 11.16
C GLU A 4 52.63 44.53 10.90
N GLY A 5 52.79 43.85 9.75
CA GLY A 5 52.19 44.02 8.42
C GLY A 5 52.35 42.74 7.54
N HIS A 6 51.54 42.59 6.48
CA HIS A 6 51.86 42.86 5.05
C HIS A 6 52.74 41.75 4.41
N MET A 7 52.54 41.22 3.19
CA MET A 7 51.70 41.57 2.05
C MET A 7 51.74 40.41 1.01
N SER A 8 50.57 40.07 0.44
CA SER A 8 50.28 40.03 -1.02
C SER A 8 51.12 39.19 -2.01
N SER A 9 50.44 38.29 -2.74
CA SER A 9 50.21 38.47 -4.20
C SER A 9 49.21 37.46 -4.78
N ARG A 10 48.38 37.94 -5.71
CA ARG A 10 47.31 37.26 -6.46
C ARG A 10 47.85 36.38 -7.60
N SER A 11 47.10 35.35 -7.99
CA SER A 11 46.77 35.10 -9.41
C SER A 11 45.57 34.15 -9.55
N LEU A 12 44.54 34.64 -10.25
CA LEU A 12 43.38 33.93 -10.80
C LEU A 12 43.77 33.17 -12.07
N TRP A 13 43.28 31.94 -12.25
CA TRP A 13 42.78 31.27 -13.48
C TRP A 13 42.05 30.00 -12.97
N GLY A 14 40.75 29.79 -13.14
CA GLY A 14 40.08 29.49 -14.41
C GLY A 14 39.99 27.97 -14.60
N GLY A 15 38.86 27.34 -14.27
CA GLY A 15 38.68 25.89 -14.45
C GLY A 15 37.32 25.36 -13.99
N PHE A 16 36.31 25.48 -14.85
CA PHE A 16 35.04 24.75 -14.75
C PHE A 16 35.31 23.25 -15.01
N CYS A 17 35.03 22.37 -14.05
CA CYS A 17 34.98 20.93 -14.29
C CYS A 17 33.66 20.36 -13.76
N SER A 18 32.78 20.02 -14.70
CA SER A 18 31.59 19.20 -14.51
C SER A 18 31.99 17.77 -14.13
N GLY A 19 31.88 17.41 -12.86
CA GLY A 19 32.08 16.03 -12.39
C GLY A 19 30.79 15.22 -12.50
N ARG A 20 30.70 14.34 -13.51
CA ARG A 20 29.74 13.24 -13.55
C ARG A 20 30.15 12.20 -12.49
N PHE A 21 29.27 11.90 -11.55
CA PHE A 21 29.42 10.71 -10.70
C PHE A 21 29.15 9.47 -11.54
N SER A 22 30.20 8.70 -11.82
CA SER A 22 30.12 7.37 -12.40
C SER A 22 30.13 6.35 -11.25
N TRP A 23 29.09 5.52 -11.19
CA TRP A 23 29.04 4.36 -10.31
C TRP A 23 30.01 3.30 -10.85
N LEU A 24 31.09 3.01 -10.11
CA LEU A 24 31.92 1.84 -10.41
C LEU A 24 31.16 0.58 -9.98
N LEU A 25 30.67 -0.18 -10.96
CA LEU A 25 30.43 -1.62 -10.81
C LEU A 25 31.81 -2.30 -10.70
N VAL A 26 32.06 -3.05 -9.63
CA VAL A 26 33.17 -3.99 -9.58
C VAL A 26 32.74 -5.24 -10.35
N VAL A 27 33.20 -5.36 -11.60
CA VAL A 27 33.10 -6.57 -12.41
C VAL A 27 34.41 -7.34 -12.25
N CYS A 28 34.40 -8.48 -11.57
CA CYS A 28 35.48 -9.45 -11.68
C CYS A 28 35.32 -10.19 -13.02
N ALA A 29 36.05 -9.76 -14.04
CA ALA A 29 36.14 -10.47 -15.31
C ALA A 29 37.52 -11.15 -15.41
N ALA A 30 37.52 -12.48 -15.43
CA ALA A 30 38.63 -13.23 -16.03
C ALA A 30 38.37 -13.30 -17.54
N VAL A 31 39.25 -12.69 -18.34
CA VAL A 31 39.16 -12.73 -19.81
C VAL A 31 39.97 -13.92 -20.31
N ILE A 32 39.29 -14.99 -20.72
CA ILE A 32 39.75 -15.85 -21.83
C ILE A 32 38.51 -16.25 -22.64
N GLY A 33 38.41 -15.69 -23.85
CA GLY A 33 37.55 -16.05 -24.98
C GLY A 33 36.24 -16.82 -24.72
N GLY A 34 35.12 -16.11 -24.77
CA GLY A 34 33.77 -16.70 -24.82
C GLY A 34 32.73 -15.66 -24.39
N GLU A 35 31.67 -15.50 -25.18
CA GLU A 35 30.63 -14.49 -25.00
C GLU A 35 30.05 -14.46 -23.58
N ILE A 36 29.85 -13.26 -23.05
CA ILE A 36 29.05 -13.05 -21.84
C ILE A 36 27.58 -13.17 -22.25
N VAL A 37 27.04 -14.39 -22.20
CA VAL A 37 25.60 -14.70 -22.32
C VAL A 37 25.18 -15.54 -21.12
N VAL A 38 25.10 -14.92 -19.93
CA VAL A 38 24.61 -15.64 -18.73
C VAL A 38 23.54 -14.85 -17.94
N GLY A 39 23.33 -13.56 -18.22
CA GLY A 39 22.34 -12.76 -17.47
C GLY A 39 20.95 -12.59 -18.10
N VAL A 40 20.83 -12.72 -19.43
CA VAL A 40 19.59 -12.42 -20.16
C VAL A 40 18.79 -13.70 -20.46
N ALA A 41 19.48 -14.77 -20.86
CA ALA A 41 18.84 -16.05 -21.17
C ALA A 41 18.12 -16.66 -19.95
N GLU A 42 18.72 -16.63 -18.76
CA GLU A 42 18.08 -17.15 -17.54
C GLU A 42 16.85 -16.32 -17.11
N ALA A 43 16.83 -15.02 -17.38
CA ALA A 43 15.69 -14.15 -17.08
C ALA A 43 14.52 -14.35 -18.07
N GLU A 44 14.82 -14.53 -19.36
CA GLU A 44 13.83 -14.86 -20.38
C GLU A 44 13.25 -16.27 -20.20
N ASP A 45 14.09 -17.25 -19.86
CA ASP A 45 13.69 -18.64 -19.62
C ASP A 45 12.82 -18.80 -18.35
N ALA A 46 13.13 -18.05 -17.30
CA ALA A 46 12.32 -18.03 -16.10
C ALA A 46 10.95 -17.35 -16.31
N SER A 47 10.87 -16.32 -17.16
CA SER A 47 9.59 -15.69 -17.52
C SER A 47 8.74 -16.58 -18.43
N SER A 48 9.36 -17.36 -19.33
CA SER A 48 8.66 -18.33 -20.17
C SER A 48 8.05 -19.45 -19.30
N SER A 49 8.77 -19.87 -18.26
CA SER A 49 8.35 -20.91 -17.30
C SER A 49 7.15 -20.51 -16.44
N LEU A 50 7.01 -19.23 -16.07
CA LEU A 50 5.80 -18.75 -15.38
C LEU A 50 4.55 -18.81 -16.27
N ASN A 51 4.71 -18.56 -17.57
CA ASN A 51 3.59 -18.53 -18.52
C ASN A 51 3.06 -19.94 -18.87
N SER A 52 3.84 -21.00 -18.61
CA SER A 52 3.40 -22.39 -18.81
C SER A 52 2.62 -22.97 -17.63
N LEU A 53 2.57 -22.28 -16.49
CA LEU A 53 1.80 -22.75 -15.32
C LEU A 53 0.30 -22.69 -15.59
N SER A 54 -0.45 -23.63 -15.01
CA SER A 54 -1.91 -23.51 -14.95
C SER A 54 -2.30 -22.21 -14.23
N THR A 55 -3.48 -21.66 -14.53
CA THR A 55 -3.97 -20.45 -13.85
C THR A 55 -4.00 -20.61 -12.33
N GLU A 56 -4.43 -21.76 -11.83
CA GLU A 56 -4.51 -22.06 -10.40
C GLU A 56 -3.12 -22.11 -9.77
N THR A 57 -2.20 -22.87 -10.36
CA THR A 57 -0.80 -23.00 -9.94
C THR A 57 -0.08 -21.65 -9.97
N TYR A 58 -0.29 -20.83 -11.00
CA TYR A 58 0.24 -19.47 -11.10
C TYR A 58 -0.27 -18.56 -9.99
N VAL A 59 -1.58 -18.56 -9.74
CA VAL A 59 -2.22 -17.74 -8.69
C VAL A 59 -1.70 -18.12 -7.31
N ARG A 60 -1.62 -19.43 -7.01
CA ARG A 60 -1.08 -19.93 -5.73
C ARG A 60 0.38 -19.51 -5.53
N LEU A 61 1.22 -19.66 -6.57
CA LEU A 61 2.62 -19.21 -6.52
C LEU A 61 2.72 -17.69 -6.33
N ARG A 62 1.94 -16.92 -7.11
CA ARG A 62 1.91 -15.45 -7.01
C ARG A 62 1.56 -15.03 -5.59
N ASP A 63 0.50 -15.57 -5.02
CA ASP A 63 0.00 -15.15 -3.71
C ASP A 63 0.96 -15.53 -2.59
N ALA A 64 1.53 -16.75 -2.65
CA ALA A 64 2.53 -17.19 -1.69
C ALA A 64 3.80 -16.31 -1.73
N VAL A 65 4.28 -15.96 -2.92
CA VAL A 65 5.44 -15.06 -3.08
C VAL A 65 5.08 -13.63 -2.69
N ALA A 66 3.89 -13.15 -3.04
CA ALA A 66 3.38 -11.83 -2.67
C ALA A 66 3.35 -11.64 -1.15
N TYR A 67 2.91 -12.66 -0.41
CA TYR A 67 2.93 -12.64 1.06
C TYR A 67 4.36 -12.52 1.63
N GLN A 68 5.35 -13.17 1.01
CA GLN A 68 6.75 -12.99 1.42
C GLN A 68 7.25 -11.57 1.12
N VAL A 69 6.94 -11.04 -0.07
CA VAL A 69 7.33 -9.69 -0.49
C VAL A 69 6.69 -8.62 0.40
N SER A 70 5.42 -8.78 0.77
CA SER A 70 4.70 -7.82 1.61
C SER A 70 5.24 -7.75 3.05
N MET A 71 5.91 -8.81 3.51
CA MET A 71 6.68 -8.83 4.76
C MET A 71 8.10 -8.25 4.61
N GLY A 72 8.51 -7.79 3.43
CA GLY A 72 9.84 -7.22 3.20
C GLY A 72 10.97 -8.26 3.15
N ARG A 73 10.64 -9.54 2.94
CA ARG A 73 11.63 -10.63 2.92
C ARG A 73 12.47 -10.59 1.66
N SER A 74 13.74 -10.97 1.78
CA SER A 74 14.64 -11.16 0.64
C SER A 74 14.19 -12.36 -0.23
N LEU A 75 14.74 -12.48 -1.44
CA LEU A 75 14.50 -13.65 -2.28
C LEU A 75 14.93 -14.95 -1.58
N GLU A 76 16.12 -14.95 -0.97
CA GLU A 76 16.65 -16.11 -0.24
C GLU A 76 15.70 -16.53 0.89
N THR A 77 15.25 -15.57 1.70
CA THR A 77 14.29 -15.79 2.78
C THR A 77 12.97 -16.31 2.23
N ALA A 78 12.46 -15.74 1.13
CA ALA A 78 11.22 -16.18 0.50
C ALA A 78 11.32 -17.64 0.02
N CYS A 79 12.41 -18.01 -0.66
CA CYS A 79 12.67 -19.39 -1.09
C CYS A 79 12.71 -20.35 0.11
N ALA A 80 13.45 -20.00 1.17
CA ALA A 80 13.54 -20.82 2.38
C ALA A 80 12.17 -21.05 3.03
N GLN A 81 11.37 -19.99 3.18
CA GLN A 81 10.06 -20.05 3.81
C GLN A 81 9.06 -20.85 2.95
N LEU A 82 9.08 -20.67 1.63
CA LEU A 82 8.19 -21.40 0.72
C LEU A 82 8.52 -22.89 0.57
N ARG A 83 9.79 -23.29 0.72
CA ARG A 83 10.15 -24.72 0.83
C ARG A 83 9.51 -25.39 2.05
N SER A 84 9.37 -24.66 3.15
CA SER A 84 8.74 -25.17 4.38
C SER A 84 7.20 -25.05 4.39
N ALA A 85 6.64 -24.28 3.45
CA ALA A 85 5.23 -23.90 3.47
C ALA A 85 4.32 -24.99 2.90
N ARG A 86 3.54 -25.61 3.78
CA ARG A 86 2.54 -26.64 3.39
C ARG A 86 1.40 -26.09 2.54
N SER A 87 1.17 -24.77 2.50
CA SER A 87 0.14 -24.13 1.68
C SER A 87 0.32 -24.37 0.17
N LEU A 88 1.54 -24.72 -0.27
CA LEU A 88 1.85 -25.06 -1.65
C LEU A 88 1.84 -26.58 -1.95
N ALA A 89 1.70 -27.43 -0.93
CA ALA A 89 1.93 -28.88 -1.00
C ALA A 89 1.19 -29.67 -2.11
N PRO A 90 -0.08 -29.40 -2.46
CA PRO A 90 -0.80 -30.17 -3.47
C PRO A 90 -0.09 -30.31 -4.83
N ASP A 91 0.55 -29.24 -5.30
CA ASP A 91 1.29 -29.22 -6.58
C ASP A 91 2.80 -29.39 -6.35
N TRP A 92 3.27 -29.09 -5.13
CA TRP A 92 4.68 -29.08 -4.76
C TRP A 92 4.92 -29.68 -3.37
N PRO A 93 4.99 -31.01 -3.26
CA PRO A 93 5.20 -31.68 -1.97
C PRO A 93 6.47 -31.23 -1.24
N GLU A 94 7.50 -30.83 -1.98
CA GLU A 94 8.80 -30.35 -1.47
C GLU A 94 8.98 -28.82 -1.59
N GLY A 95 7.89 -28.11 -1.93
CA GLY A 95 7.90 -26.67 -2.23
C GLY A 95 8.19 -26.35 -3.70
N PRO A 96 7.85 -25.12 -4.15
CA PRO A 96 8.01 -24.72 -5.54
C PRO A 96 9.50 -24.64 -5.93
N PRO A 97 9.86 -24.99 -7.18
CA PRO A 97 11.20 -24.79 -7.71
C PRO A 97 11.69 -23.36 -7.48
N GLU A 98 12.93 -23.23 -7.00
CA GLU A 98 13.54 -21.94 -6.66
C GLU A 98 13.54 -20.96 -7.83
N GLN A 99 13.71 -21.45 -9.06
CA GLN A 99 13.67 -20.63 -10.27
C GLN A 99 12.29 -19.99 -10.49
N LEU A 100 11.20 -20.70 -10.20
CA LEU A 100 9.83 -20.18 -10.30
C LEU A 100 9.56 -19.13 -9.22
N VAL A 101 10.02 -19.38 -7.98
CA VAL A 101 9.95 -18.41 -6.88
C VAL A 101 10.72 -17.15 -7.25
N ALA A 102 11.96 -17.28 -7.74
CA ALA A 102 12.79 -16.16 -8.16
C ALA A 102 12.17 -15.36 -9.32
N ALA A 103 11.59 -16.04 -10.31
CA ALA A 103 10.88 -15.39 -11.42
C ALA A 103 9.69 -14.55 -10.91
N MET A 104 8.86 -15.14 -10.05
CA MET A 104 7.70 -14.46 -9.48
C MET A 104 8.14 -13.32 -8.56
N TYR A 105 9.15 -13.53 -7.72
CA TYR A 105 9.67 -12.52 -6.80
C TYR A 105 10.17 -11.29 -7.57
N ARG A 106 10.95 -11.49 -8.65
CA ARG A 106 11.39 -10.39 -9.52
C ARG A 106 10.21 -9.65 -10.15
N ARG A 107 9.16 -10.35 -10.56
CA ARG A 107 7.94 -9.74 -11.11
C ARG A 107 7.17 -8.91 -10.07
N LEU A 108 7.14 -9.33 -8.80
CA LEU A 108 6.38 -8.69 -7.74
C LEU A 108 7.14 -7.57 -6.99
N THR A 109 8.44 -7.44 -7.22
CA THR A 109 9.32 -6.42 -6.58
C THR A 109 9.67 -5.26 -7.50
N VAL A 110 9.12 -5.22 -8.72
CA VAL A 110 9.20 -4.07 -9.64
C VAL A 110 7.86 -3.34 -9.68
N PRO A 111 7.80 -2.09 -10.19
CA PRO A 111 6.54 -1.39 -10.36
C PRO A 111 5.55 -2.22 -11.21
N PRO A 112 4.27 -2.33 -10.80
CA PRO A 112 3.30 -3.12 -11.53
C PRO A 112 2.95 -2.48 -12.88
N GLU A 113 2.44 -3.29 -13.80
CA GLU A 113 1.89 -2.77 -15.06
C GLU A 113 0.73 -1.80 -14.77
N VAL A 114 0.80 -0.61 -15.37
CA VAL A 114 -0.25 0.41 -15.24
C VAL A 114 -1.44 0.01 -16.12
N PRO A 115 -2.67 -0.09 -15.56
CA PRO A 115 -3.84 -0.44 -16.36
C PRO A 115 -4.08 0.58 -17.47
N ARG A 116 -4.56 0.14 -18.63
CA ARG A 116 -4.74 1.05 -19.78
C ARG A 116 -5.92 1.99 -19.62
N SER A 117 -7.03 1.50 -19.07
CA SER A 117 -8.26 2.26 -18.85
C SER A 117 -8.20 3.10 -17.58
N HIS A 118 -8.76 4.31 -17.66
CA HIS A 118 -9.07 5.13 -16.47
C HIS A 118 -10.53 4.93 -16.04
N PRO A 119 -10.86 5.17 -14.76
CA PRO A 119 -9.93 5.50 -13.67
C PRO A 119 -9.04 4.33 -13.24
N ARG A 120 -7.87 4.63 -12.67
CA ARG A 120 -6.84 3.67 -12.27
C ARG A 120 -6.60 3.69 -10.78
N ALA A 121 -6.62 2.51 -10.15
CA ALA A 121 -6.24 2.31 -8.75
C ALA A 121 -4.89 1.60 -8.64
N LEU A 122 -4.05 2.06 -7.72
CA LEU A 122 -2.93 1.29 -7.18
C LEU A 122 -3.34 0.77 -5.81
N ALA A 123 -3.37 -0.56 -5.64
CA ALA A 123 -3.68 -1.20 -4.37
C ALA A 123 -2.39 -1.70 -3.71
N LEU A 124 -1.96 -1.02 -2.65
CA LEU A 124 -0.86 -1.45 -1.79
C LEU A 124 -1.42 -2.39 -0.71
N ILE A 125 -1.13 -3.69 -0.82
CA ILE A 125 -1.79 -4.72 -0.02
C ILE A 125 -0.81 -5.74 0.57
N GLY A 126 -1.27 -6.36 1.65
CA GLY A 126 -0.58 -7.47 2.29
C GLY A 126 0.38 -7.03 3.39
N ASP A 127 0.38 -7.77 4.48
CA ASP A 127 1.37 -7.70 5.55
C ASP A 127 1.41 -9.08 6.23
N ARG A 128 2.01 -9.19 7.43
CA ARG A 128 2.04 -10.47 8.16
C ARG A 128 0.64 -10.98 8.53
N TYR A 129 -0.25 -10.09 8.93
CA TYR A 129 -1.56 -10.42 9.48
C TYR A 129 -2.61 -10.56 8.36
N HIS A 130 -2.38 -9.93 7.22
CA HIS A 130 -3.31 -9.85 6.10
C HIS A 130 -2.69 -10.45 4.84
N ASP A 131 -3.01 -11.71 4.54
CA ASP A 131 -2.54 -12.39 3.34
C ASP A 131 -3.13 -11.74 2.06
N PRO A 132 -2.30 -11.27 1.10
CA PRO A 132 -2.79 -10.66 -0.13
C PRO A 132 -3.72 -11.57 -0.96
N ALA A 133 -3.66 -12.90 -0.77
CA ALA A 133 -4.47 -13.88 -1.49
C ALA A 133 -5.98 -13.65 -1.34
N TYR A 134 -6.46 -13.27 -0.15
CA TYR A 134 -7.89 -12.98 0.04
C TYR A 134 -8.24 -11.52 -0.23
N ILE A 135 -7.28 -10.61 -0.10
CA ILE A 135 -7.48 -9.18 -0.32
C ILE A 135 -7.74 -8.90 -1.80
N ARG A 136 -6.89 -9.47 -2.66
CA ARG A 136 -6.85 -9.17 -4.09
C ARG A 136 -8.19 -9.45 -4.79
N PRO A 137 -8.82 -10.63 -4.67
CA PRO A 137 -10.12 -10.90 -5.30
C PRO A 137 -11.23 -9.97 -4.83
N ALA A 138 -11.28 -9.65 -3.53
CA ALA A 138 -12.30 -8.79 -2.96
C ALA A 138 -12.20 -7.34 -3.47
N LEU A 139 -10.96 -6.81 -3.59
CA LEU A 139 -10.73 -5.49 -4.19
C LEU A 139 -11.00 -5.48 -5.70
N GLU A 140 -10.57 -6.51 -6.44
CA GLU A 140 -10.87 -6.65 -7.87
C GLU A 140 -12.38 -6.63 -8.12
N ALA A 141 -13.16 -7.36 -7.32
CA ALA A 141 -14.62 -7.44 -7.44
C ALA A 141 -15.29 -6.07 -7.21
N ALA A 142 -14.94 -5.38 -6.13
CA ALA A 142 -15.53 -4.08 -5.79
C ALA A 142 -15.13 -2.98 -6.78
N LEU A 143 -13.84 -2.90 -7.13
CA LEU A 143 -13.32 -1.87 -8.05
C LEU A 143 -13.79 -2.09 -9.49
N LYS A 144 -13.94 -3.34 -9.94
CA LYS A 144 -14.57 -3.65 -11.22
C LYS A 144 -16.01 -3.13 -11.29
N LYS A 145 -16.80 -3.28 -10.22
CA LYS A 145 -18.16 -2.73 -10.14
C LYS A 145 -18.17 -1.20 -10.10
N ALA A 146 -17.09 -0.57 -9.64
CA ALA A 146 -16.89 0.88 -9.68
C ALA A 146 -16.36 1.38 -11.05
N GLY A 147 -16.05 0.48 -11.99
CA GLY A 147 -15.44 0.85 -13.27
C GLY A 147 -13.97 1.27 -13.15
N VAL A 148 -13.28 0.89 -12.08
CA VAL A 148 -11.90 1.28 -11.78
C VAL A 148 -10.97 0.10 -12.07
N ALA A 149 -9.97 0.32 -12.92
CA ALA A 149 -8.95 -0.69 -13.21
C ALA A 149 -7.87 -0.67 -12.13
N VAL A 150 -7.53 -1.82 -11.55
CA VAL A 150 -6.61 -1.92 -10.40
C VAL A 150 -5.31 -2.64 -10.75
N ALA A 151 -4.19 -2.06 -10.33
CA ALA A 151 -2.89 -2.72 -10.23
C ALA A 151 -2.54 -2.97 -8.76
N PHE A 152 -1.81 -4.05 -8.49
CA PHE A 152 -1.45 -4.46 -7.13
C PHE A 152 0.02 -4.26 -6.86
N LEU A 153 0.33 -3.68 -5.71
CA LEU A 153 1.68 -3.48 -5.20
C LEU A 153 1.85 -4.21 -3.87
N TYR A 154 2.90 -5.01 -3.79
CA TYR A 154 3.27 -5.76 -2.58
C TYR A 154 4.55 -5.23 -1.96
N ASP A 155 5.50 -4.80 -2.80
CA ASP A 155 6.76 -4.23 -2.36
C ASP A 155 6.62 -2.73 -2.08
N VAL A 156 6.61 -2.39 -0.80
CA VAL A 156 6.53 -1.01 -0.30
C VAL A 156 7.61 -0.09 -0.87
N ARG A 157 8.79 -0.64 -1.25
CA ARG A 157 9.91 0.14 -1.81
C ARG A 157 9.56 0.79 -3.15
N GLN A 158 8.56 0.26 -3.85
CA GLN A 158 8.08 0.79 -5.13
C GLN A 158 7.01 1.88 -4.97
N LEU A 159 6.53 2.17 -3.75
CA LEU A 159 5.63 3.30 -3.50
C LEU A 159 6.42 4.62 -3.62
N GLN A 160 6.56 5.09 -4.85
CA GLN A 160 7.36 6.25 -5.22
C GLN A 160 6.54 7.22 -6.08
N PRO A 161 6.88 8.52 -6.11
CA PRO A 161 6.14 9.52 -6.89
C PRO A 161 6.02 9.18 -8.38
N LYS A 162 7.08 8.60 -8.97
CA LYS A 162 7.12 8.21 -10.39
C LYS A 162 6.08 7.14 -10.74
N LEU A 163 5.77 6.25 -9.79
CA LEU A 163 4.72 5.25 -9.97
C LEU A 163 3.35 5.87 -9.71
N LEU A 164 3.20 6.54 -8.57
CA LEU A 164 1.90 6.97 -8.06
C LEU A 164 1.21 8.00 -8.98
N ARG A 165 1.97 8.83 -9.70
CA ARG A 165 1.44 9.80 -10.69
C ARG A 165 0.64 9.19 -11.84
N HIS A 166 0.70 7.87 -12.05
CA HIS A 166 -0.01 7.18 -13.12
C HIS A 166 -1.41 6.69 -12.70
N PHE A 167 -1.78 6.91 -11.45
CA PHE A 167 -3.01 6.44 -10.84
C PHE A 167 -3.87 7.60 -10.36
N ASP A 168 -5.16 7.34 -10.20
CA ASP A 168 -6.16 8.29 -9.74
C ASP A 168 -6.56 7.99 -8.27
N LEU A 169 -6.44 6.72 -7.85
CA LEU A 169 -6.77 6.23 -6.51
C LEU A 169 -5.63 5.39 -5.93
N LEU A 170 -5.24 5.67 -4.69
CA LEU A 170 -4.42 4.79 -3.86
C LEU A 170 -5.33 4.03 -2.89
N VAL A 171 -5.35 2.70 -2.98
CA VAL A 171 -6.01 1.83 -2.00
C VAL A 171 -4.93 1.23 -1.10
N VAL A 172 -5.12 1.29 0.22
CA VAL A 172 -4.20 0.66 1.18
C VAL A 172 -4.97 -0.29 2.08
N LEU A 173 -4.61 -1.57 2.05
CA LEU A 173 -5.05 -2.57 3.03
C LEU A 173 -3.81 -3.34 3.52
N ARG A 174 -3.12 -2.71 4.45
CA ARG A 174 -2.00 -3.26 5.21
C ARG A 174 -1.53 -2.30 6.29
N ASP A 175 -0.70 -2.77 7.20
CA ASP A 175 -0.04 -1.95 8.22
C ASP A 175 1.37 -1.47 7.83
N GLY A 176 2.00 -0.81 8.79
CA GLY A 176 3.34 -0.24 8.73
C GLY A 176 4.48 -1.23 8.90
N MET A 177 4.21 -2.49 9.20
CA MET A 177 5.20 -3.43 9.72
C MET A 177 5.67 -4.40 8.64
N LEU A 178 6.99 -4.56 8.57
CA LEU A 178 7.69 -5.61 7.83
C LEU A 178 8.27 -6.61 8.82
N TRP A 179 8.48 -7.83 8.33
CA TRP A 179 9.00 -8.98 9.08
C TRP A 179 10.07 -9.69 8.23
N PRO A 180 11.21 -8.99 7.98
CA PRO A 180 12.15 -9.39 6.94
C PRO A 180 13.05 -10.56 7.35
N ASN A 181 13.29 -10.74 8.65
CA ASN A 181 14.35 -11.59 9.18
C ASN A 181 13.78 -12.65 10.14
N PRO A 182 13.13 -13.72 9.65
CA PRO A 182 12.74 -14.84 10.50
C PRO A 182 13.99 -15.52 11.10
N THR A 183 13.82 -16.13 12.26
CA THR A 183 14.84 -16.93 12.96
C THR A 183 14.38 -18.38 13.09
N GLU A 184 15.25 -19.27 13.59
CA GLU A 184 14.87 -20.67 13.85
C GLU A 184 13.74 -20.79 14.90
N ASP A 185 13.76 -19.93 15.93
CA ASP A 185 12.80 -19.95 17.03
C ASP A 185 11.58 -19.04 16.81
N ASP A 186 11.69 -18.05 15.94
CA ASP A 186 10.61 -17.13 15.58
C ASP A 186 10.45 -17.03 14.06
N PRO A 187 9.36 -17.58 13.48
CA PRO A 187 9.13 -17.59 12.05
C PRO A 187 8.84 -16.21 11.43
N TYR A 188 8.84 -15.13 12.22
CA TYR A 188 8.66 -13.75 11.76
C TYR A 188 9.80 -12.81 12.17
N GLY A 189 10.39 -13.02 13.34
CA GLY A 189 11.48 -12.21 13.88
C GLY A 189 11.03 -10.80 14.28
N ASP A 190 11.98 -9.86 14.29
CA ASP A 190 11.71 -8.48 14.68
C ASP A 190 10.97 -7.68 13.60
N ARG A 191 9.99 -6.89 14.02
CA ARG A 191 9.28 -5.97 13.14
C ARG A 191 10.08 -4.71 12.83
N VAL A 192 9.94 -4.21 11.61
CA VAL A 192 10.51 -2.92 11.16
C VAL A 192 9.41 -2.09 10.50
N PHE A 193 9.37 -0.78 10.77
CA PHE A 193 8.46 0.13 10.09
C PHE A 193 9.02 0.55 8.72
N TRP A 194 8.25 0.36 7.65
CA TRP A 194 8.72 0.64 6.29
C TRP A 194 8.57 2.10 5.87
N MET A 195 7.57 2.81 6.42
CA MET A 195 7.18 4.12 5.92
C MET A 195 8.23 5.18 6.27
N THR A 196 8.89 5.69 5.24
CA THR A 196 9.86 6.79 5.36
C THR A 196 9.18 8.16 5.18
N ASP A 197 9.89 9.24 5.54
CA ASP A 197 9.40 10.60 5.33
C ASP A 197 9.12 10.90 3.85
N GLU A 198 9.92 10.33 2.94
CA GLU A 198 9.70 10.44 1.49
C GLU A 198 8.41 9.74 1.05
N GLN A 199 8.07 8.59 1.63
CA GLN A 199 6.83 7.88 1.32
C GLN A 199 5.61 8.59 1.92
N GLU A 200 5.73 9.16 3.12
CA GLU A 200 4.68 10.02 3.67
C GLU A 200 4.43 11.23 2.76
N PHE A 201 5.50 11.89 2.32
CA PHE A 201 5.42 13.00 1.38
C PHE A 201 4.82 12.57 0.04
N THR A 202 5.18 11.40 -0.46
CA THR A 202 4.64 10.83 -1.70
C THR A 202 3.13 10.67 -1.64
N ILE A 203 2.60 10.07 -0.56
CA ILE A 203 1.17 9.90 -0.36
C ILE A 203 0.49 11.28 -0.18
N ALA A 204 1.04 12.14 0.69
CA ALA A 204 0.46 13.44 0.97
C ALA A 204 0.39 14.33 -0.28
N ALA A 205 1.46 14.41 -1.07
CA ALA A 205 1.50 15.20 -2.28
C ALA A 205 0.54 14.67 -3.36
N PHE A 206 0.44 13.34 -3.48
CA PHE A 206 -0.54 12.70 -4.38
C PHE A 206 -1.96 13.08 -4.02
N VAL A 207 -2.34 12.93 -2.74
CA VAL A 207 -3.70 13.28 -2.28
C VAL A 207 -3.93 14.79 -2.39
N TRP A 208 -2.99 15.60 -1.92
CA TRP A 208 -3.10 17.06 -1.97
C TRP A 208 -3.34 17.59 -3.39
N SER A 209 -2.75 16.95 -4.40
CA SER A 209 -2.85 17.35 -5.80
C SER A 209 -4.09 16.81 -6.53
N GLY A 210 -4.99 16.10 -5.84
CA GLY A 210 -6.26 15.59 -6.40
C GLY A 210 -6.33 14.08 -6.55
N GLY A 211 -5.25 13.34 -6.26
CA GLY A 211 -5.34 11.89 -6.10
C GLY A 211 -6.22 11.53 -4.91
N ALA A 212 -6.83 10.35 -4.91
CA ALA A 212 -7.67 9.90 -3.81
C ALA A 212 -7.03 8.80 -2.97
N LEU A 213 -7.40 8.72 -1.69
CA LEU A 213 -6.95 7.69 -0.76
C LEU A 213 -8.14 6.90 -0.20
N LEU A 214 -8.17 5.60 -0.47
CA LEU A 214 -9.03 4.64 0.23
C LEU A 214 -8.17 3.81 1.19
N ALA A 215 -8.21 4.17 2.46
CA ALA A 215 -7.51 3.48 3.53
C ALA A 215 -8.45 2.46 4.17
N LEU A 216 -8.00 1.22 4.31
CA LEU A 216 -8.81 0.13 4.84
C LEU A 216 -8.16 -0.46 6.09
N HIS A 217 -9.00 -0.84 7.06
CA HIS A 217 -8.64 -1.64 8.22
C HIS A 217 -7.44 -1.09 9.02
N ASN A 218 -6.30 -1.78 8.96
CA ASN A 218 -5.08 -1.47 9.69
C ASN A 218 -4.22 -0.38 9.03
N ALA A 219 -4.68 0.26 7.94
CA ALA A 219 -4.02 1.39 7.31
C ALA A 219 -3.86 2.63 8.23
N THR A 220 -4.47 2.64 9.42
CA THR A 220 -4.19 3.67 10.45
C THR A 220 -2.84 3.50 11.14
N ALA A 221 -2.19 2.34 10.94
CA ALA A 221 -0.95 1.92 11.59
C ALA A 221 0.25 1.88 10.64
N LEU A 222 0.32 2.75 9.60
CA LEU A 222 1.38 2.70 8.60
C LEU A 222 2.75 3.23 9.06
N ARG A 223 2.77 4.31 9.84
CA ARG A 223 4.03 4.93 10.29
C ARG A 223 4.44 4.51 11.70
N ARG A 224 3.46 4.22 12.56
CA ARG A 224 3.63 3.92 13.98
C ARG A 224 2.33 3.35 14.58
N LEU A 225 2.41 2.86 15.82
CA LEU A 225 1.30 2.28 16.59
C LEU A 225 0.79 3.20 17.71
N ASP A 226 1.25 4.44 17.74
CA ASP A 226 0.79 5.46 18.68
C ASP A 226 0.08 6.61 17.94
N ASP A 227 -0.34 7.63 18.67
CA ASP A 227 -1.02 8.81 18.14
C ASP A 227 -0.09 9.98 17.81
N GLY A 228 1.22 9.73 17.73
CA GLY A 228 2.20 10.75 17.38
C GLY A 228 1.96 11.30 15.97
N GLU A 229 2.03 12.62 15.82
CA GLU A 229 1.81 13.29 14.54
C GLU A 229 2.87 12.91 13.49
N SER A 230 2.40 12.66 12.26
CA SER A 230 3.22 12.42 11.08
C SER A 230 2.49 12.98 9.85
N LEU A 231 3.19 13.12 8.71
CA LEU A 231 2.54 13.65 7.51
C LEU A 231 1.47 12.70 6.98
N TYR A 232 1.64 11.39 7.16
CA TYR A 232 0.61 10.40 6.87
C TYR A 232 -0.61 10.54 7.80
N THR A 233 -0.43 10.66 9.13
CA THR A 233 -1.59 10.81 10.04
C THR A 233 -2.33 12.13 9.79
N ARG A 234 -1.62 13.20 9.39
CA ARG A 234 -2.24 14.45 8.91
C ARG A 234 -2.99 14.31 7.59
N THR A 235 -2.52 13.46 6.69
CA THR A 235 -3.19 13.18 5.40
C THR A 235 -4.45 12.36 5.63
N LEU A 236 -4.32 11.24 6.36
CA LEU A 236 -5.44 10.36 6.70
C LEU A 236 -6.45 11.06 7.61
N GLY A 237 -5.99 11.91 8.54
CA GLY A 237 -6.80 12.57 9.58
C GLY A 237 -7.00 11.75 10.85
N ALA A 238 -6.43 10.55 10.92
CA ALA A 238 -6.57 9.64 12.05
C ALA A 238 -5.27 8.85 12.31
N SER A 239 -5.13 8.31 13.51
CA SER A 239 -4.07 7.37 13.89
C SER A 239 -4.65 6.08 14.44
N TYR A 240 -3.82 5.05 14.47
CA TYR A 240 -4.10 3.85 15.24
C TYR A 240 -4.31 4.20 16.73
N ALA A 241 -5.28 3.53 17.37
CA ALA A 241 -5.52 3.65 18.81
C ALA A 241 -5.93 2.31 19.47
N GLY A 242 -5.75 1.19 18.77
CA GLY A 242 -6.06 -0.15 19.26
C GLY A 242 -7.00 -0.94 18.35
N HIS A 243 -7.13 -2.22 18.67
CA HIS A 243 -8.05 -3.15 18.04
C HIS A 243 -8.54 -4.24 19.00
N GLY A 244 -9.65 -4.88 18.64
CA GLY A 244 -10.23 -6.02 19.33
C GLY A 244 -9.45 -7.31 19.08
N GLN A 245 -9.98 -8.44 19.55
CA GLN A 245 -9.44 -9.74 19.16
C GLN A 245 -9.91 -10.09 17.74
N PRO A 246 -9.11 -10.79 16.93
CA PRO A 246 -9.59 -11.37 15.68
C PRO A 246 -10.85 -12.22 15.90
N GLY A 247 -11.88 -11.99 15.10
CA GLY A 247 -13.17 -12.68 15.20
C GLY A 247 -14.10 -12.13 16.30
N GLU A 248 -13.85 -10.93 16.82
CA GLU A 248 -14.79 -10.22 17.71
C GLU A 248 -16.14 -10.02 17.00
N HIS A 249 -17.23 -10.30 17.71
CA HIS A 249 -18.59 -10.01 17.24
C HIS A 249 -19.00 -8.60 17.68
N TYR A 250 -19.45 -7.78 16.74
CA TYR A 250 -19.95 -6.44 17.03
C TYR A 250 -20.97 -5.98 15.98
N ARG A 251 -21.61 -4.84 16.21
CA ARG A 251 -22.56 -4.24 15.27
C ARG A 251 -21.99 -2.94 14.71
N VAL A 252 -22.04 -2.79 13.39
CA VAL A 252 -21.71 -1.53 12.71
C VAL A 252 -22.98 -0.77 12.42
N HIS A 253 -22.98 0.50 12.80
CA HIS A 253 -24.06 1.46 12.58
C HIS A 253 -23.64 2.49 11.53
N VAL A 254 -24.51 2.73 10.56
CA VAL A 254 -24.37 3.84 9.63
C VAL A 254 -24.92 5.08 10.32
N VAL A 255 -24.03 6.01 10.69
CA VAL A 255 -24.40 7.19 11.49
C VAL A 255 -24.59 8.45 10.64
N THR A 256 -24.23 8.41 9.36
CA THR A 256 -24.43 9.51 8.43
C THR A 256 -24.75 8.97 7.03
N GLU A 257 -25.80 9.52 6.42
CA GLU A 257 -26.10 9.28 5.02
C GLU A 257 -25.07 9.98 4.14
N HIS A 258 -24.37 9.21 3.32
CA HIS A 258 -23.30 9.69 2.47
C HIS A 258 -23.22 8.82 1.21
N PRO A 259 -22.75 9.31 0.05
CA PRO A 259 -22.55 8.47 -1.14
C PRO A 259 -21.81 7.15 -0.86
N VAL A 260 -20.81 7.17 0.03
CA VAL A 260 -20.07 5.98 0.48
C VAL A 260 -20.98 4.93 1.15
N THR A 261 -21.93 5.36 1.99
CA THR A 261 -22.84 4.48 2.74
C THR A 261 -24.15 4.22 2.00
N HIS A 262 -24.32 4.73 0.78
CA HIS A 262 -25.56 4.58 0.02
C HIS A 262 -25.88 3.09 -0.24
N GLY A 263 -27.09 2.69 0.16
CA GLY A 263 -27.56 1.30 0.06
C GLY A 263 -27.10 0.38 1.19
N VAL A 264 -26.34 0.90 2.17
CA VAL A 264 -25.82 0.13 3.30
C VAL A 264 -26.65 0.44 4.54
N ARG A 265 -27.17 -0.61 5.19
CA ARG A 265 -27.84 -0.53 6.50
C ARG A 265 -26.90 -1.00 7.59
N ASP A 266 -27.26 -0.79 8.84
CA ASP A 266 -26.59 -1.39 10.00
C ASP A 266 -26.43 -2.90 9.83
N TYR A 267 -25.23 -3.42 10.10
CA TYR A 267 -24.89 -4.82 9.87
C TYR A 267 -24.10 -5.42 11.05
N PRO A 268 -24.23 -6.72 11.32
CA PRO A 268 -23.32 -7.42 12.21
C PRO A 268 -21.97 -7.65 11.53
N ALA A 269 -20.89 -7.60 12.30
CA ALA A 269 -19.54 -7.90 11.83
C ALA A 269 -18.87 -8.92 12.76
N VAL A 270 -18.05 -9.78 12.15
CA VAL A 270 -17.14 -10.70 12.83
C VAL A 270 -15.75 -10.43 12.27
N ASP A 271 -14.94 -9.69 13.02
CA ASP A 271 -13.71 -9.10 12.50
C ASP A 271 -12.76 -8.72 13.65
N GLU A 272 -11.55 -8.25 13.32
CA GLU A 272 -10.70 -7.52 14.27
C GLU A 272 -11.13 -6.04 14.30
N ARG A 273 -11.98 -5.64 15.25
CA ARG A 273 -12.50 -4.27 15.28
C ARG A 273 -11.39 -3.26 15.59
N HIS A 274 -11.10 -2.34 14.68
CA HIS A 274 -10.25 -1.17 14.94
C HIS A 274 -11.05 0.02 15.48
N TRP A 275 -10.43 0.85 16.32
CA TRP A 275 -11.01 2.10 16.82
C TRP A 275 -10.04 3.28 16.68
N PRO A 276 -9.78 3.76 15.47
CA PRO A 276 -8.82 4.85 15.28
C PRO A 276 -9.23 6.12 16.04
N LYS A 277 -8.21 6.91 16.37
CA LYS A 277 -8.37 8.25 16.95
C LYS A 277 -8.34 9.28 15.83
N LEU A 278 -9.38 10.10 15.76
CA LEU A 278 -9.48 11.20 14.80
C LEU A 278 -8.75 12.44 15.33
N HIS A 279 -8.03 13.15 14.45
CA HIS A 279 -7.20 14.31 14.79
C HIS A 279 -7.59 15.59 14.04
N VAL A 280 -8.70 15.54 13.30
CA VAL A 280 -9.11 16.61 12.39
C VAL A 280 -10.60 16.86 12.50
N ASP A 281 -10.99 18.12 12.32
CA ASP A 281 -12.39 18.58 12.43
C ASP A 281 -13.12 18.56 11.07
N ASP A 282 -12.40 18.38 9.96
CA ASP A 282 -12.93 18.35 8.60
C ASP A 282 -13.44 16.96 8.16
N ALA A 283 -13.38 15.97 9.05
CA ALA A 283 -13.83 14.62 8.77
C ALA A 283 -15.32 14.43 9.08
N THR A 284 -16.03 13.81 8.12
CA THR A 284 -17.41 13.34 8.29
C THR A 284 -17.38 11.88 8.71
N LEU A 285 -17.84 11.60 9.93
CA LEU A 285 -17.98 10.23 10.44
C LEU A 285 -19.11 9.53 9.70
N LEU A 286 -18.85 8.32 9.20
CA LEU A 286 -19.82 7.53 8.45
C LEU A 286 -20.33 6.34 9.26
N LEU A 287 -19.42 5.69 10.00
CA LEU A 287 -19.69 4.44 10.69
C LEU A 287 -19.23 4.50 12.14
N GLN A 288 -20.02 3.88 13.01
CA GLN A 288 -19.63 3.54 14.38
C GLN A 288 -19.77 2.04 14.60
N ALA A 289 -18.89 1.45 15.40
CA ALA A 289 -19.01 0.06 15.82
C ALA A 289 -19.33 -0.02 17.31
N VAL A 290 -20.25 -0.92 17.67
CA VAL A 290 -20.70 -1.17 19.03
C VAL A 290 -20.40 -2.61 19.42
N ALA A 291 -19.55 -2.79 20.43
CA ALA A 291 -19.22 -4.08 21.03
C ALA A 291 -19.48 -4.02 22.54
N GLY A 292 -20.55 -4.68 23.00
CA GLY A 292 -21.03 -4.54 24.37
C GLY A 292 -21.44 -3.09 24.67
N ASN A 293 -20.78 -2.47 25.65
CA ASN A 293 -21.02 -1.07 26.04
C ASN A 293 -20.01 -0.07 25.43
N LYS A 294 -19.14 -0.53 24.52
CA LYS A 294 -18.12 0.30 23.88
C LYS A 294 -18.57 0.69 22.48
N THR A 295 -18.52 1.99 22.18
CA THR A 295 -18.71 2.55 20.85
C THR A 295 -17.39 3.11 20.33
N SER A 296 -17.06 2.84 19.07
CA SER A 296 -15.85 3.35 18.43
C SER A 296 -16.10 3.92 17.04
N LEU A 297 -15.26 4.88 16.63
CA LEU A 297 -15.13 5.28 15.23
C LEU A 297 -14.82 4.05 14.38
N HIS A 298 -15.50 3.89 13.25
CA HIS A 298 -15.37 2.71 12.39
C HIS A 298 -15.29 3.04 10.89
N GLY A 299 -15.53 4.30 10.52
CA GLY A 299 -15.37 4.77 9.15
C GLY A 299 -15.66 6.26 9.04
N PHE A 300 -14.91 6.94 8.19
CA PHE A 300 -15.05 8.38 7.96
C PHE A 300 -14.56 8.76 6.57
N VAL A 301 -14.90 9.97 6.15
CA VAL A 301 -14.35 10.61 4.96
C VAL A 301 -13.85 12.00 5.29
N ARG A 302 -12.91 12.52 4.50
CA ARG A 302 -12.48 13.92 4.54
C ARG A 302 -11.89 14.36 3.21
N THR A 303 -11.53 15.63 3.13
CA THR A 303 -10.71 16.18 2.04
C THR A 303 -9.30 16.51 2.55
N PHE A 304 -8.30 16.40 1.69
CA PHE A 304 -6.95 16.85 1.99
C PHE A 304 -6.34 17.47 0.71
N GLY A 305 -6.17 18.79 0.70
CA GLY A 305 -5.93 19.54 -0.53
C GLY A 305 -7.09 19.37 -1.51
N ALA A 306 -6.80 19.01 -2.76
CA ALA A 306 -7.81 18.71 -3.77
C ALA A 306 -8.32 17.24 -3.74
N GLY A 307 -7.67 16.37 -2.97
CA GLY A 307 -7.98 14.95 -2.89
C GLY A 307 -9.03 14.60 -1.86
N ARG A 308 -9.65 13.43 -2.06
CA ARG A 308 -10.62 12.82 -1.15
C ARG A 308 -10.00 11.63 -0.43
N VAL A 309 -10.32 11.51 0.86
CA VAL A 309 -9.84 10.42 1.72
C VAL A 309 -11.05 9.70 2.29
N CYS A 310 -11.07 8.37 2.19
CA CYS A 310 -12.07 7.51 2.82
C CYS A 310 -11.35 6.45 3.66
N TYR A 311 -11.82 6.26 4.88
CA TYR A 311 -11.37 5.20 5.77
C TYR A 311 -12.53 4.27 6.14
N LEU A 312 -12.32 2.96 6.03
CA LEU A 312 -13.26 1.92 6.47
C LEU A 312 -12.51 0.91 7.35
N ALA A 313 -12.96 0.67 8.58
CA ALA A 313 -12.21 -0.12 9.55
C ALA A 313 -12.32 -1.66 9.38
N ASN A 314 -13.33 -2.16 8.67
CA ASN A 314 -13.46 -3.59 8.43
C ASN A 314 -12.47 -4.08 7.36
N GLY A 315 -11.91 -5.29 7.55
CA GLY A 315 -11.07 -5.91 6.53
C GLY A 315 -10.02 -6.92 7.01
N HIS A 316 -10.06 -7.43 8.24
CA HIS A 316 -9.06 -8.38 8.74
C HIS A 316 -9.12 -9.72 7.99
N ASN A 317 -10.32 -10.21 7.71
CA ASN A 317 -10.54 -11.53 7.12
C ASN A 317 -11.31 -11.46 5.79
N ARG A 318 -11.35 -12.60 5.08
CA ARG A 318 -12.03 -12.72 3.79
C ARG A 318 -13.53 -12.47 3.92
N GLU A 319 -14.16 -13.07 4.93
CA GLU A 319 -15.60 -13.11 5.10
C GLU A 319 -16.19 -11.71 5.22
N ILE A 320 -15.57 -10.85 6.05
CA ILE A 320 -16.03 -9.47 6.20
C ILE A 320 -15.70 -8.61 4.99
N LEU A 321 -14.54 -8.81 4.35
CA LEU A 321 -14.10 -8.03 3.19
C LEU A 321 -14.96 -8.33 1.95
N GLU A 322 -15.44 -9.58 1.81
CA GLU A 322 -16.35 -10.04 0.75
C GLU A 322 -17.84 -9.84 1.11
N SER A 323 -18.15 -9.40 2.33
CA SER A 323 -19.54 -9.15 2.74
C SER A 323 -20.20 -8.07 1.87
N GLU A 324 -21.52 -8.18 1.70
CA GLU A 324 -22.29 -7.24 0.89
C GLU A 324 -22.13 -5.77 1.33
N PRO A 325 -22.20 -5.43 2.64
CA PRO A 325 -21.93 -4.07 3.11
C PRO A 325 -20.54 -3.56 2.71
N MET A 326 -19.49 -4.36 2.90
CA MET A 326 -18.13 -3.95 2.56
C MET A 326 -17.90 -3.81 1.07
N GLN A 327 -18.38 -4.76 0.27
CA GLN A 327 -18.28 -4.68 -1.20
C GLN A 327 -19.04 -3.47 -1.75
N THR A 328 -20.20 -3.14 -1.18
CA THR A 328 -20.96 -1.94 -1.52
C THR A 328 -20.20 -0.67 -1.12
N MET A 329 -19.66 -0.59 0.10
CA MET A 329 -18.91 0.59 0.56
C MET A 329 -17.58 0.79 -0.17
N ILE A 330 -16.80 -0.26 -0.47
CA ILE A 330 -15.55 -0.13 -1.24
C ILE A 330 -15.86 0.40 -2.65
N ARG A 331 -16.90 -0.13 -3.30
CA ARG A 331 -17.36 0.39 -4.61
C ARG A 331 -17.75 1.85 -4.52
N ASN A 332 -18.63 2.20 -3.58
CA ASN A 332 -19.12 3.57 -3.41
C ASN A 332 -18.01 4.54 -3.02
N ALA A 333 -17.06 4.11 -2.18
CA ALA A 333 -15.89 4.88 -1.79
C ALA A 333 -14.99 5.15 -2.98
N ALA A 334 -14.72 4.15 -3.83
CA ALA A 334 -13.95 4.36 -5.05
C ALA A 334 -14.63 5.38 -5.99
N VAL A 335 -15.94 5.26 -6.21
CA VAL A 335 -16.71 6.22 -7.02
C VAL A 335 -16.64 7.62 -6.41
N TRP A 336 -16.98 7.77 -5.13
CA TRP A 336 -16.98 9.06 -4.45
C TRP A 336 -15.59 9.71 -4.40
N CYS A 337 -14.54 8.91 -4.22
CA CYS A 337 -13.15 9.36 -4.22
C CYS A 337 -12.72 9.95 -5.57
N LEU A 338 -13.24 9.39 -6.66
CA LEU A 338 -12.87 9.72 -8.03
C LEU A 338 -13.83 10.72 -8.70
N GLU A 339 -14.91 11.10 -8.01
CA GLU A 339 -15.77 12.19 -8.47
C GLU A 339 -14.99 13.51 -8.50
N GLU A 340 -14.98 14.15 -9.66
CA GLU A 340 -14.46 15.52 -9.80
C GLU A 340 -15.11 16.41 -8.74
N ALA A 341 -14.30 17.26 -8.10
CA ALA A 341 -14.82 18.28 -7.22
C ALA A 341 -15.74 19.20 -8.03
N SER A 342 -17.05 19.08 -7.84
CA SER A 342 -18.02 19.97 -8.47
C SER A 342 -17.63 21.42 -8.15
N PRO A 343 -17.40 22.30 -9.15
CA PRO A 343 -17.03 23.70 -8.92
C PRO A 343 -18.15 24.57 -8.31
N HIS A 344 -19.23 23.97 -7.81
CA HIS A 344 -20.40 24.66 -7.28
C HIS A 344 -20.73 24.17 -5.86
N ARG A 345 -19.93 24.61 -4.89
CA ARG A 345 -20.34 24.78 -3.50
C ARG A 345 -19.33 25.63 -2.71
N THR A 346 -19.03 26.80 -3.24
CA THR A 346 -18.60 27.95 -2.42
C THR A 346 -19.79 28.91 -2.29
N ALA A 347 -19.98 29.41 -1.06
CA ALA A 347 -21.04 30.31 -0.61
C ALA A 347 -21.29 31.50 -1.57
N SER A 348 -22.44 32.17 -1.63
CA SER A 348 -23.30 32.62 -0.53
C SER A 348 -24.61 33.17 -1.11
N GLY A 349 -25.70 33.02 -0.35
CA GLY A 349 -26.92 33.80 -0.55
C GLY A 349 -26.62 35.31 -0.50
N GLY A 350 -26.98 36.00 -1.59
CA GLY A 350 -27.13 37.44 -1.62
C GLY A 350 -28.62 37.74 -1.76
N ALA A 351 -29.23 38.21 -0.69
CA ALA A 351 -30.53 38.85 -0.74
C ALA A 351 -30.50 40.02 -1.73
N SER A 352 -31.49 40.09 -2.62
CA SER A 352 -31.85 41.34 -3.29
C SER A 352 -33.28 41.67 -2.91
N VAL A 353 -33.41 42.48 -1.87
CA VAL A 353 -34.53 43.41 -1.73
C VAL A 353 -34.30 44.52 -2.75
N ARG A 354 -35.21 44.65 -3.70
CA ARG A 354 -35.76 45.92 -4.19
C ARG A 354 -37.02 45.66 -4.99
#